data_AF-A0A6L8BER7-F1
#
_entry.id   AF-A0A6L8BER7-F1
#
_cell.length_a   1.000
_cell.length_b   1.000
_cell.length_c   1.000
_cell.angle_alpha   90.00
_cell.angle_beta   90.00
_cell.angle_gamma   90.00
#
_symmetry.space_group_name_H-M   'P 1'
#
loop_
_entity.id
_entity.type
_entity.pdbx_description
1 polymer ?
#
loop_
_entity_poly.entity_id
_entity_poly.type
_entity_poly.pdbx_seq_one_letter_code
_entity_poly.pdbx_strand_id
1 'polypeptide(L)'
;MRTTIKRELVLAGSLLGLGFFVLPGAVYLVGQTVVGEYPADGGVLALAVDIWADMFRGNPLALVLVLSPYGIVQLLRLSRQLWRRQRRAG
;
A
#
# COMPACT_ATOMS: atom_id res chain seq x y z
N MET A 1 11.20 25.63 -4.14
CA MET A 1 10.31 25.00 -3.13
C MET A 1 9.03 24.37 -3.70
N ARG A 2 8.35 24.95 -4.72
CA ARG A 2 7.13 24.35 -5.35
C ARG A 2 7.34 23.00 -6.07
N THR A 3 8.53 22.76 -6.60
CA THR A 3 8.85 21.54 -7.40
C THR A 3 8.93 20.28 -6.54
N THR A 4 9.40 20.39 -5.30
CA THR A 4 9.48 19.26 -4.36
C THR A 4 8.10 18.79 -3.94
N ILE A 5 7.18 19.70 -3.60
CA ILE A 5 5.81 19.37 -3.19
C ILE A 5 5.03 18.67 -4.31
N LYS A 6 5.10 19.19 -5.55
CA LYS A 6 4.46 18.53 -6.70
C LYS A 6 4.98 17.11 -6.91
N ARG A 7 6.30 16.92 -6.80
CA ARG A 7 6.91 15.60 -6.95
C ARG A 7 6.48 14.65 -5.84
N GLU A 8 6.40 15.13 -4.60
CA GLU A 8 5.93 14.31 -3.47
C GLU A 8 4.45 13.95 -3.56
N LEU A 9 3.61 14.87 -4.03
CA LEU A 9 2.20 14.59 -4.31
C LEU A 9 2.04 13.54 -5.40
N VAL A 10 2.81 13.63 -6.48
CA VAL A 10 2.80 12.61 -7.54
C VAL A 10 3.28 11.27 -7.00
N LEU A 11 4.32 11.26 -6.17
CA LEU A 11 4.88 10.03 -5.58
C LEU A 11 3.89 9.40 -4.58
N ALA A 12 3.26 10.20 -3.73
CA ALA A 12 2.23 9.76 -2.80
C ALA A 12 1.00 9.24 -3.55
N GLY A 13 0.50 10.00 -4.54
CA GLY A 13 -0.65 9.61 -5.36
C GLY A 13 -0.40 8.33 -6.14
N SER A 14 0.80 8.14 -6.70
CA SER A 14 1.17 6.92 -7.42
C SER A 14 1.32 5.71 -6.48
N LEU A 15 1.89 5.88 -5.28
CA LEU A 15 1.97 4.81 -4.28
C LEU A 15 0.59 4.42 -3.75
N LEU A 16 -0.28 5.39 -3.49
CA LEU A 16 -1.65 5.16 -3.07
C LEU A 16 -2.45 4.48 -4.19
N GLY A 17 -2.30 4.94 -5.43
CA GLY A 17 -2.91 4.30 -6.60
C GLY A 17 -2.43 2.86 -6.79
N LEU A 18 -1.14 2.60 -6.62
CA LEU A 18 -0.58 1.25 -6.69
C LEU A 18 -1.14 0.37 -5.56
N GLY A 19 -1.19 0.88 -4.33
CA GLY A 19 -1.81 0.19 -3.20
C GLY A 19 -3.29 -0.11 -3.40
N PHE A 20 -4.01 0.80 -4.04
CA PHE A 20 -5.44 0.66 -4.25
C PHE A 20 -5.79 -0.27 -5.41
N PHE A 21 -5.07 -0.19 -6.54
CA PHE A 21 -5.40 -0.91 -7.78
C PHE A 21 -4.58 -2.19 -8.00
N VAL A 22 -3.29 -2.19 -7.65
CA VAL A 22 -2.37 -3.30 -7.98
C VAL A 22 -2.34 -4.33 -6.85
N LEU A 23 -2.38 -3.85 -5.61
CA LEU A 23 -2.23 -4.68 -4.42
C LEU A 23 -3.35 -5.72 -4.22
N PRO A 24 -4.64 -5.42 -4.46
CA PRO A 24 -5.70 -6.43 -4.37
C PRO A 24 -5.50 -7.59 -5.36
N GLY A 25 -5.08 -7.27 -6.60
CA GLY A 25 -4.77 -8.27 -7.61
C GLY A 25 -3.56 -9.13 -7.24
N ALA A 26 -2.50 -8.50 -6.70
CA ALA A 26 -1.31 -9.22 -6.22
C ALA A 26 -1.65 -10.16 -5.04
N VAL A 27 -2.49 -9.71 -4.10
CA VAL A 27 -2.94 -10.52 -2.96
C VAL A 27 -3.79 -11.70 -3.42
N TYR A 28 -4.67 -11.51 -4.42
CA TYR A 28 -5.43 -12.62 -5.00
C TYR A 28 -4.52 -13.67 -5.61
N LEU A 29 -3.53 -13.26 -6.42
CA LEU A 29 -2.58 -14.20 -7.05
C LEU A 29 -1.76 -14.96 -6.00
N VAL A 30 -1.26 -14.28 -4.98
CA VAL A 30 -0.54 -14.92 -3.88
C VAL A 30 -1.46 -15.85 -3.08
N GLY A 31 -2.69 -15.42 -2.79
CA GLY A 31 -3.70 -16.25 -2.12
C GLY A 31 -4.00 -17.51 -2.90
N GLN A 32 -4.23 -17.40 -4.20
CA GLN A 32 -4.51 -18.55 -5.07
C GLN A 32 -3.32 -19.53 -5.15
N THR A 33 -2.09 -19.00 -5.18
CA THR A 33 -0.88 -19.84 -5.28
C THR A 33 -0.46 -20.47 -3.97
N VAL A 34 -0.70 -19.82 -2.82
CA VAL A 34 -0.25 -20.28 -1.50
C VAL A 34 -1.34 -21.05 -0.75
N VAL A 35 -2.59 -20.60 -0.83
CA VAL A 35 -3.73 -21.16 -0.07
C VAL A 35 -4.54 -22.16 -0.90
N GLY A 36 -4.48 -22.07 -2.24
CA GLY A 36 -5.23 -22.91 -3.17
C GLY A 36 -6.38 -22.17 -3.84
N GLU A 37 -7.24 -22.88 -4.57
CA GLU A 37 -8.37 -22.28 -5.29
C GLU A 37 -9.32 -21.55 -4.33
N TYR A 38 -9.44 -20.23 -4.54
CA TYR A 38 -10.52 -19.45 -3.94
C TYR A 38 -11.86 -19.92 -4.51
N PRO A 39 -12.94 -19.94 -3.71
CA PRO A 39 -14.28 -20.30 -4.19
C PRO A 39 -14.65 -19.53 -5.46
N ALA A 40 -15.21 -20.24 -6.44
CA ALA A 40 -15.42 -19.77 -7.82
C ALA A 40 -16.36 -18.56 -7.96
N ASP A 41 -17.01 -18.13 -6.88
CA ASP A 41 -18.17 -17.24 -6.95
C ASP A 41 -17.83 -15.76 -7.20
N GLY A 42 -16.55 -15.39 -7.41
CA GLY A 42 -16.22 -13.98 -7.65
C GLY A 42 -14.84 -13.59 -8.18
N GLY A 43 -13.85 -14.48 -8.14
CA GLY A 43 -12.51 -14.23 -8.69
C GLY A 43 -11.79 -12.98 -8.13
N VAL A 44 -10.81 -12.45 -8.89
CA VAL A 44 -9.98 -11.29 -8.48
C VAL A 44 -10.82 -10.06 -8.17
N LEU A 45 -11.88 -9.83 -8.95
CA LEU A 45 -12.73 -8.64 -8.84
C LEU A 45 -13.57 -8.66 -7.57
N ALA A 46 -14.15 -9.80 -7.17
CA ALA A 46 -14.87 -9.90 -5.91
C ALA A 46 -13.94 -9.69 -4.71
N LEU A 47 -12.72 -10.25 -4.74
CA LEU A 47 -11.74 -10.01 -3.68
C LEU A 47 -11.37 -8.52 -3.58
N ALA A 48 -11.18 -7.84 -4.72
CA ALA A 48 -10.87 -6.41 -4.73
C ALA A 48 -12.05 -5.58 -4.19
N VAL A 49 -13.28 -5.91 -4.58
CA VAL A 49 -14.50 -5.25 -4.08
C VAL A 49 -14.67 -5.46 -2.58
N ASP A 50 -14.43 -6.67 -2.06
CA ASP A 50 -14.50 -6.97 -0.63
C ASP A 50 -13.44 -6.19 0.16
N ILE A 51 -12.20 -6.15 -0.32
CA ILE A 51 -11.12 -5.38 0.31
C ILE A 51 -11.46 -3.89 0.33
N TRP A 52 -12.00 -3.34 -0.76
CA TRP A 52 -12.44 -1.95 -0.80
C TRP A 52 -13.63 -1.70 0.12
N ALA A 53 -14.63 -2.59 0.13
CA ALA A 53 -15.81 -2.49 1.00
C ALA A 53 -15.40 -2.52 2.48
N ASP A 54 -14.51 -3.42 2.87
CA ASP A 54 -13.98 -3.51 4.23
C ASP A 54 -13.13 -2.28 4.60
N MET A 55 -12.37 -1.73 3.65
CA MET A 55 -11.67 -0.45 3.86
C MET A 55 -12.66 0.69 4.14
N PHE A 56 -13.74 0.81 3.35
CA PHE A 56 -14.78 1.83 3.56
C PHE A 56 -15.60 1.61 4.83
N ARG A 57 -15.69 0.35 5.31
CA ARG A 57 -16.26 0.01 6.62
C ARG A 57 -15.31 0.31 7.79
N GLY A 58 -14.10 0.77 7.52
CA GLY A 58 -13.11 1.11 8.54
C GLY A 58 -12.38 -0.10 9.12
N ASN A 59 -12.34 -1.24 8.43
CA ASN A 59 -11.57 -2.39 8.87
C ASN A 59 -10.07 -2.01 8.95
N PRO A 60 -9.44 -2.09 10.13
CA PRO A 60 -8.05 -1.67 10.32
C PRO A 60 -7.08 -2.50 9.49
N LEU A 61 -7.36 -3.79 9.23
CA LEU A 61 -6.49 -4.64 8.42
C LEU A 61 -6.52 -4.25 6.95
N ALA A 62 -7.70 -3.94 6.41
CA ALA A 62 -7.85 -3.47 5.03
C ALA A 62 -7.16 -2.11 4.83
N LEU A 63 -7.27 -1.21 5.80
CA LEU A 63 -6.56 0.07 5.80
C LEU A 63 -5.05 -0.11 5.84
N VAL A 64 -4.53 -0.99 6.71
CA VAL A 64 -3.09 -1.30 6.75
C VAL A 64 -2.62 -1.87 5.42
N LEU A 65 -3.39 -2.77 4.81
CA LEU A 65 -3.05 -3.39 3.53
C LEU A 65 -2.95 -2.35 2.41
N VAL A 66 -3.97 -1.50 2.25
CA VAL A 66 -4.02 -0.46 1.21
C VAL A 66 -2.98 0.64 1.45
N LEU A 67 -2.75 1.03 2.70
CA LEU A 67 -1.79 2.07 3.06
C LEU A 67 -0.35 1.55 3.15
N SER A 68 -0.12 0.23 3.16
CA SER A 68 1.21 -0.37 3.32
C SER A 68 2.28 0.15 2.35
N PRO A 69 2.01 0.39 1.04
CA PRO A 69 3.04 0.87 0.13
C PRO A 69 3.49 2.29 0.48
N TYR A 70 2.52 3.13 0.86
CA TYR A 70 2.80 4.48 1.33
C TYR A 70 3.55 4.46 2.66
N GLY A 71 3.08 3.63 3.61
CA GLY A 71 3.69 3.45 4.93
C GLY A 71 5.16 3.00 4.86
N ILE A 72 5.47 2.01 4.01
CA ILE A 72 6.84 1.53 3.81
C ILE A 72 7.76 2.64 3.29
N VAL A 73 7.30 3.41 2.30
CA VAL A 73 8.09 4.54 1.76
C VAL A 73 8.27 5.63 2.82
N GLN A 74 7.24 5.92 3.62
CA GLN A 74 7.33 6.87 4.73
C GLN A 74 8.35 6.41 5.78
N LEU A 75 8.33 5.14 6.17
CA LEU A 75 9.26 4.54 7.12
C LEU A 75 10.71 4.55 6.60
N LEU A 76 10.91 4.24 5.32
CA LEU A 76 12.23 4.32 4.68
C LEU A 76 12.76 5.76 4.66
N ARG A 77 11.89 6.75 4.41
CA ARG A 77 12.24 8.18 4.46
C ARG A 77 12.63 8.60 5.88
N LEU A 78 11.84 8.21 6.88
CA LEU A 78 12.11 8.50 8.30
C LEU A 78 13.43 7.86 8.73
N SER A 79 13.65 6.60 8.39
CA SER A 79 14.88 5.86 8.71
C SER A 79 16.11 6.53 8.10
N ARG A 80 16.01 6.96 6.82
CA ARG A 80 17.08 7.71 6.17
C ARG A 80 17.33 9.08 6.81
N GLN A 81 16.28 9.77 7.25
CA GLN A 81 16.42 11.06 7.93
C GLN A 81 17.07 10.91 9.30
N LEU A 82 16.65 9.92 10.10
CA LEU A 82 17.26 9.58 11.39
C LEU A 82 18.74 9.24 11.23
N TRP A 83 19.08 8.40 10.25
CA TRP A 83 20.47 8.04 9.97
C TRP A 83 21.34 9.24 9.57
N ARG A 84 20.80 10.16 8.74
CA ARG A 84 21.49 11.41 8.38
C ARG A 84 21.67 12.36 9.56
N ARG A 85 20.73 12.39 10.51
CA ARG A 85 20.84 13.20 11.73
C ARG A 85 21.91 12.64 12.66
N GLN A 86 21.96 11.32 12.85
CA GLN A 86 22.99 10.67 13.65
C GLN A 86 24.40 10.91 13.08
N ARG A 87 24.56 10.85 11.75
CA ARG A 87 25.84 11.15 11.07
C ARG A 87 26.30 12.61 11.13
N ARG A 88 25.45 13.55 11.54
CA ARG A 88 25.82 14.97 11.68
C ARG A 88 26.06 15.38 13.14
N ALA A 89 25.72 14.50 14.09
CA ALA A 89 25.80 14.74 15.53
C ALA A 89 26.97 14.01 16.21
N GLY A 90 27.78 13.26 15.45
CA GLY A 90 29.05 12.66 15.88
C GLY A 90 30.13 12.95 14.86
#